data_AF-A0A5K0V7P9-F1
#
_entry.id   AF-A0A5K0V7P9-F1
#
_cell.length_a   1.000
_cell.length_b   1.000
_cell.length_c   1.000
_cell.angle_alpha   90.00
_cell.angle_beta   90.00
_cell.angle_gamma   90.00
#
_symmetry.space_group_name_H-M   'P 1'
#
loop_
_entity.id
_entity.type
_entity.pdbx_description
1 polymer ?
#
loop_
_entity_poly.entity_id
_entity_poly.type
_entity_poly.pdbx_seq_one_letter_code
_entity_poly.pdbx_strand_id
1 'polypeptide(L)'
;ISNYASIIFIALFVCIIATGVLEMQWGKVGIDDWWRNEQFWVIGGVSAHLFALFQGLLKVLAGVDTSFTVTSKSGDDGEFSELYVFKWTSLLIAPLTLLIINIIGVVSGIANAINNGYDSWGPLFGKFFFAFWVIVHLYPFLKGLMGKQNRTPTIIIVWSILLASIFSLVWVRVNPFVSKSTGPVLELCGLDCDYS
;
A
#
# COMPACT_ATOMS: atom_id res chain seq x y z
N ILE A 1 16.82 8.19 15.27
CA ILE A 1 17.29 8.71 13.97
C ILE A 1 18.34 9.78 14.26
N SER A 2 19.51 9.75 13.62
CA SER A 2 20.52 10.79 13.82
C SER A 2 20.04 12.10 13.18
N ASN A 3 20.41 13.26 13.75
CA ASN A 3 20.05 14.57 13.21
C ASN A 3 20.37 14.69 11.72
N TYR A 4 21.48 14.10 11.27
CA TYR A 4 21.87 14.04 9.87
C TYR A 4 20.87 13.30 8.97
N ALA A 5 20.44 12.11 9.37
CA ALA A 5 19.47 11.32 8.59
C ALA A 5 18.10 12.02 8.49
N SER A 6 17.65 12.68 9.56
CA SER A 6 16.43 13.51 9.53
C SER A 6 16.54 14.66 8.53
N ILE A 7 17.68 15.37 8.51
CA ILE A 7 17.88 16.52 7.61
C ILE A 7 17.84 16.08 6.15
N ILE A 8 18.52 14.97 5.80
CA ILE A 8 18.50 14.44 4.43
C ILE A 8 17.08 14.04 4.04
N PHE A 9 16.36 13.35 4.94
CA PHE A 9 14.99 12.94 4.67
C PHE A 9 14.08 14.13 4.38
N ILE A 10 14.13 15.17 5.21
CA ILE A 10 13.35 16.40 5.00
C ILE A 10 13.76 17.10 3.70
N ALA A 11 15.06 17.24 3.44
CA ALA A 11 15.57 17.87 2.23
C ALA A 11 15.07 17.16 0.96
N LEU A 12 15.06 15.82 0.94
CA LEU A 12 14.52 15.04 -0.18
C LEU A 12 13.04 15.33 -0.42
N PHE A 13 12.20 15.34 0.62
CA PHE A 13 10.77 15.64 0.48
C PHE A 13 10.54 17.07 -0.03
N VAL A 14 11.29 18.05 0.48
CA VAL A 14 11.23 19.44 -0.01
C VAL A 14 11.62 19.52 -1.47
N CYS A 15 12.68 18.83 -1.90
CA CYS A 15 13.10 18.78 -3.30
C CYS A 15 12.03 18.16 -4.21
N ILE A 16 11.40 17.07 -3.79
CA ILE A 16 10.33 16.41 -4.56
C ILE A 16 9.14 17.36 -4.74
N ILE A 17 8.69 17.99 -3.65
CA ILE A 17 7.57 18.95 -3.70
C ILE A 17 7.93 20.16 -4.58
N ALA A 18 9.11 20.74 -4.40
CA ALA A 18 9.57 21.88 -5.20
C ALA A 18 9.64 21.53 -6.70
N THR A 19 10.14 20.35 -7.03
CA THR A 19 10.20 19.87 -8.42
C THR A 19 8.80 19.68 -9.01
N GLY A 20 7.88 19.06 -8.26
CA GLY A 20 6.49 18.91 -8.70
C GLY A 20 5.79 20.26 -8.94
N VAL A 21 6.03 21.25 -8.07
CA VAL A 21 5.50 22.61 -8.26
C VAL A 21 6.08 23.26 -9.52
N LEU A 22 7.40 23.16 -9.75
CA LEU A 22 8.04 23.71 -10.95
C LEU A 22 7.52 23.06 -12.24
N GLU A 23 7.34 21.75 -12.24
CA GLU A 23 6.78 21.00 -13.36
C GLU A 23 5.35 21.44 -13.68
N MET A 24 4.50 21.59 -12.66
CA MET A 24 3.14 22.09 -12.86
C MET A 24 3.12 23.52 -13.43
N GLN A 25 3.99 24.40 -12.93
CA GLN A 25 4.07 25.80 -13.38
C GLN A 25 4.57 25.92 -14.82
N TRP A 26 5.63 25.18 -15.19
CA TRP A 26 6.17 25.20 -16.56
C TRP A 26 5.31 24.44 -17.56
N GLY A 27 4.75 23.31 -17.15
CA GLY A 27 3.83 22.52 -17.95
C GLY A 27 2.44 23.15 -18.10
N LYS A 28 2.11 24.18 -17.29
CA LYS A 28 0.77 24.75 -17.15
C LYS A 28 -0.29 23.67 -16.89
N VAL A 29 0.07 22.68 -16.08
CA VAL A 29 -0.76 21.52 -15.75
C VAL A 29 -1.49 21.82 -14.44
N GLY A 30 -2.80 21.54 -14.39
CA GLY A 30 -3.58 21.65 -13.16
C GLY A 30 -3.18 20.59 -12.13
N ILE A 31 -3.38 20.88 -10.84
CA ILE A 31 -3.05 19.95 -9.74
C ILE A 31 -3.76 18.60 -9.87
N ASP A 32 -5.00 18.59 -10.36
CA ASP A 32 -5.79 17.37 -10.55
C ASP A 32 -5.19 16.46 -11.63
N ASP A 33 -4.71 17.03 -12.72
CA ASP A 33 -4.11 16.29 -13.84
C ASP A 33 -2.72 15.77 -13.45
N TRP A 34 -1.92 16.60 -12.78
CA TRP A 34 -0.64 16.17 -12.21
C TRP A 34 -0.82 15.01 -11.23
N TRP A 35 -1.77 15.14 -10.31
CA TRP A 35 -2.06 14.09 -9.34
C TRP A 35 -2.55 12.79 -10.00
N ARG A 36 -3.44 12.88 -11.00
CA ARG A 36 -3.87 11.70 -11.77
C ARG A 36 -2.71 11.05 -12.50
N ASN A 37 -1.79 11.85 -13.06
CA ASN A 37 -0.57 11.34 -13.70
C ASN A 37 0.29 10.55 -12.71
N GLU A 38 0.52 11.08 -11.51
CA GLU A 38 1.25 10.37 -10.45
C GLU A 38 0.58 9.05 -10.08
N GLN A 39 -0.75 9.03 -9.93
CA GLN A 39 -1.50 7.80 -9.68
C GLN A 39 -1.30 6.77 -10.80
N PHE A 40 -1.40 7.19 -12.08
CA PHE A 40 -1.16 6.31 -13.23
C PHE A 40 0.28 5.82 -13.29
N TRP A 41 1.26 6.66 -12.95
CA TRP A 41 2.66 6.28 -12.90
C TRP A 41 2.90 5.17 -11.86
N VAL A 42 2.36 5.32 -10.64
CA VAL A 42 2.46 4.29 -9.60
C VAL A 42 1.78 2.99 -10.03
N ILE A 43 0.54 3.07 -10.55
CA ILE A 43 -0.21 1.89 -10.99
C ILE A 43 0.52 1.17 -12.13
N GLY A 44 0.98 1.91 -13.14
CA GLY A 44 1.73 1.39 -14.28
C GLY A 44 3.05 0.76 -13.86
N GLY A 45 3.76 1.38 -12.91
CA GLY A 45 4.99 0.86 -12.34
C GLY A 45 4.80 -0.46 -11.58
N VAL A 46 3.75 -0.57 -10.77
CA VAL A 46 3.47 -1.79 -9.98
C VAL A 46 2.95 -2.94 -10.85
N SER A 47 2.28 -2.64 -11.96
CA SER A 47 1.61 -3.63 -12.79
C SER A 47 2.36 -3.95 -14.08
N ALA A 48 2.38 -3.03 -15.03
CA ALA A 48 2.92 -3.23 -16.37
C ALA A 48 4.42 -3.50 -16.36
N HIS A 49 5.20 -2.77 -15.55
CA HIS A 49 6.64 -2.99 -15.47
C HIS A 49 6.97 -4.33 -14.81
N LEU A 50 6.26 -4.69 -13.73
CA LEU A 50 6.43 -5.98 -13.06
C LEU A 50 6.14 -7.14 -14.03
N PHE A 51 5.06 -7.04 -14.79
CA PHE A 51 4.70 -8.02 -15.81
C PHE A 51 5.76 -8.12 -16.92
N ALA A 52 6.26 -6.98 -17.41
CA ALA A 52 7.32 -6.94 -18.41
C ALA A 52 8.63 -7.58 -17.89
N LEU A 53 8.99 -7.36 -16.62
CA LEU A 53 10.13 -8.01 -15.99
C LEU A 53 9.98 -9.53 -15.93
N PHE A 54 8.81 -10.03 -15.50
CA PHE A 54 8.55 -11.47 -15.48
C PHE A 54 8.58 -12.09 -16.88
N GLN A 55 8.00 -11.43 -17.88
CA GLN A 55 8.07 -11.88 -19.26
C GLN A 55 9.51 -11.91 -19.79
N GLY A 56 10.30 -10.87 -19.53
CA GLY A 56 11.70 -10.82 -19.91
C GLY A 56 12.52 -11.94 -19.25
N LEU A 57 12.29 -12.20 -17.96
CA LEU A 57 12.97 -13.27 -17.23
C LEU A 57 12.62 -14.66 -17.78
N LEU A 58 11.33 -14.92 -18.04
CA LEU A 58 10.88 -16.19 -18.63
C LEU A 58 11.44 -16.39 -20.04
N LYS A 59 11.53 -15.34 -20.84
CA LYS A 59 12.15 -15.41 -22.17
C LYS A 59 13.63 -15.78 -22.08
N VAL A 60 14.38 -15.17 -21.16
CA VAL A 60 15.82 -15.44 -20.98
C VAL A 60 16.08 -16.83 -20.39
N LEU A 61 15.28 -17.26 -19.40
CA LEU A 61 15.53 -18.52 -18.67
C LEU A 61 14.90 -19.75 -19.33
N ALA A 62 13.72 -19.62 -19.93
CA ALA A 62 12.96 -20.74 -20.47
C ALA A 62 12.94 -20.78 -22.00
N GLY A 63 13.52 -19.78 -22.69
CA GLY A 63 13.55 -19.72 -24.15
C GLY A 63 12.17 -19.63 -24.80
N VAL A 64 11.13 -19.31 -24.02
CA VAL A 64 9.76 -19.17 -24.53
C VAL A 64 9.67 -17.88 -25.32
N ASP A 65 9.36 -17.98 -26.61
CA ASP A 65 9.01 -16.83 -27.43
C ASP A 65 7.73 -16.20 -26.89
N THR A 66 7.88 -15.16 -26.08
CA THR A 66 6.77 -14.31 -25.67
C THR A 66 6.30 -13.56 -26.91
N SER A 67 5.31 -14.09 -27.64
CA SER A 67 4.74 -13.38 -28.78
C SER A 67 4.05 -12.12 -28.24
N PHE A 68 4.73 -10.99 -28.39
CA PHE A 68 4.02 -9.75 -28.63
C PHE A 68 3.43 -9.90 -30.03
N THR A 69 2.28 -10.57 -30.13
CA THR A 69 1.43 -10.43 -31.32
C THR A 69 1.00 -8.97 -31.32
N VAL A 70 1.74 -8.14 -32.07
CA VAL A 70 1.36 -6.79 -32.40
C VAL A 70 0.06 -6.93 -33.17
N THR A 71 -1.07 -6.69 -32.51
CA THR A 71 -2.39 -6.73 -33.14
C THR A 71 -2.41 -5.68 -34.24
N SER A 72 -2.20 -6.11 -35.49
CA SER A 72 -2.70 -5.39 -36.65
C SER A 72 -4.21 -5.25 -36.48
N LYS A 73 -4.72 -4.02 -36.58
CA LYS A 73 -6.15 -3.71 -36.62
C LYS A 73 -6.82 -4.43 -37.80
N SER A 74 -7.19 -5.70 -37.64
CA SER A 74 -8.05 -6.41 -38.58
C SER A 74 -8.48 -7.77 -38.02
N GLY A 75 -9.72 -7.83 -37.51
CA GLY A 75 -10.59 -9.01 -37.49
C GLY A 75 -10.32 -10.07 -36.44
N ASP A 76 -11.11 -10.08 -35.36
CA ASP A 76 -12.11 -11.12 -35.04
C ASP A 76 -12.43 -11.10 -33.52
N ASP A 77 -13.66 -10.80 -33.16
CA ASP A 77 -14.03 -10.23 -31.84
C ASP A 77 -14.10 -11.26 -30.68
N GLY A 78 -13.81 -12.54 -30.94
CA GLY A 78 -13.84 -13.62 -29.93
C GLY A 78 -12.53 -13.76 -29.14
N GLU A 79 -11.42 -14.01 -29.83
CA GLU A 79 -10.12 -14.35 -29.21
C GLU A 79 -9.44 -13.13 -28.57
N PHE A 80 -9.60 -11.94 -29.17
CA PHE A 80 -9.10 -10.70 -28.59
C PHE A 80 -9.82 -10.32 -27.29
N SER A 81 -11.08 -10.76 -27.11
CA SER A 81 -11.82 -10.51 -25.88
C SER A 81 -11.23 -11.29 -24.71
N GLU A 82 -10.89 -12.57 -24.90
CA GLU A 82 -10.28 -13.41 -23.87
C GLU A 82 -8.86 -12.95 -23.53
N LEU A 83 -8.08 -12.57 -24.54
CA LEU A 83 -6.73 -12.03 -24.34
C LEU A 83 -6.76 -10.67 -23.62
N TYR A 84 -7.74 -9.81 -23.93
CA TYR A 84 -7.95 -8.54 -23.25
C TYR A 84 -8.42 -8.76 -21.80
N VAL A 85 -9.30 -9.73 -21.56
CA VAL A 85 -9.74 -10.13 -20.22
C VAL A 85 -8.59 -10.71 -19.40
N PHE A 86 -7.75 -11.57 -19.98
CA PHE A 86 -6.59 -12.14 -19.29
C PHE A 86 -5.51 -11.09 -18.97
N LYS A 87 -5.20 -10.20 -19.93
CA LYS A 87 -4.28 -9.07 -19.71
C LYS A 87 -4.82 -8.12 -18.65
N TRP A 88 -6.11 -7.80 -18.70
CA TRP A 88 -6.76 -6.97 -17.68
C TRP A 88 -6.68 -7.63 -16.31
N THR A 89 -7.03 -8.93 -16.18
CA THR A 89 -7.07 -9.60 -14.87
C THR A 89 -5.68 -9.77 -14.25
N SER A 90 -4.67 -10.17 -15.04
CA SER A 90 -3.29 -10.37 -14.55
C SER A 90 -2.60 -9.08 -14.12
N LEU A 91 -2.82 -7.98 -14.86
CA LEU A 91 -2.23 -6.67 -14.58
C LEU A 91 -2.83 -6.03 -13.31
N LEU A 92 -4.04 -6.45 -12.89
CA LEU A 92 -4.68 -6.01 -11.65
C LEU A 92 -4.22 -6.80 -10.41
N ILE A 93 -3.62 -7.98 -10.55
CA ILE A 93 -3.23 -8.82 -9.41
C ILE A 93 -2.21 -8.10 -8.53
N ALA A 94 -1.14 -7.56 -9.13
CA ALA A 94 -0.06 -6.93 -8.37
C ALA A 94 -0.49 -5.66 -7.59
N PRO A 95 -1.23 -4.71 -8.17
CA PRO A 95 -1.75 -3.57 -7.40
C PRO A 95 -2.74 -3.99 -6.31
N LEU A 96 -3.58 -4.99 -6.57
CA LEU A 96 -4.55 -5.48 -5.58
C LEU A 96 -3.87 -6.16 -4.39
N THR A 97 -2.88 -7.02 -4.62
CA THR A 97 -2.13 -7.68 -3.54
C THR A 97 -1.36 -6.65 -2.70
N LEU A 98 -0.72 -5.69 -3.35
CA LEU A 98 0.01 -4.61 -2.69
C LEU A 98 -0.93 -3.76 -1.81
N LEU A 99 -2.13 -3.45 -2.29
CA LEU A 99 -3.15 -2.77 -1.50
C LEU A 99 -3.57 -3.60 -0.28
N ILE A 100 -3.92 -4.88 -0.48
CA ILE A 100 -4.38 -5.76 0.61
C ILE A 100 -3.32 -5.88 1.71
N ILE A 101 -2.06 -6.09 1.33
CA ILE A 101 -0.95 -6.19 2.27
C ILE A 101 -0.77 -4.88 3.06
N ASN A 102 -0.87 -3.72 2.41
CA ASN A 102 -0.79 -2.43 3.09
C ASN A 102 -1.93 -2.23 4.10
N ILE A 103 -3.17 -2.59 3.73
CA ILE A 103 -4.32 -2.51 4.64
C ILE A 103 -4.12 -3.43 5.86
N ILE A 104 -3.71 -4.68 5.64
CA ILE A 104 -3.41 -5.63 6.73
C ILE A 104 -2.30 -5.06 7.63
N GLY A 105 -1.25 -4.50 7.06
CA GLY A 105 -0.14 -3.88 7.79
C GLY A 105 -0.59 -2.71 8.66
N VAL A 106 -1.46 -1.84 8.14
CA VAL A 106 -2.03 -0.71 8.90
C VAL A 106 -2.88 -1.22 10.07
N VAL A 107 -3.80 -2.15 9.81
CA VAL A 107 -4.69 -2.69 10.86
C VAL A 107 -3.89 -3.40 11.94
N SER A 108 -2.93 -4.24 11.56
CA SER A 108 -2.03 -4.94 12.50
C SER A 108 -1.17 -3.96 13.29
N GLY A 109 -0.63 -2.93 12.64
CA GLY A 109 0.16 -1.89 13.27
C GLY A 109 -0.64 -1.11 14.33
N ILE A 110 -1.87 -0.72 14.02
CA ILE A 110 -2.77 -0.03 14.95
C ILE A 110 -3.13 -0.93 16.14
N ALA A 111 -3.51 -2.19 15.87
CA ALA A 111 -3.82 -3.15 16.93
C ALA A 111 -2.63 -3.37 17.88
N ASN A 112 -1.42 -3.46 17.33
CA ASN A 112 -0.19 -3.59 18.12
C ASN A 112 0.12 -2.30 18.91
N ALA A 113 -0.13 -1.12 18.34
CA ALA A 113 0.12 0.16 19.01
C ALA A 113 -0.79 0.39 20.21
N ILE A 114 -2.07 0.05 20.05
CA ILE A 114 -3.07 0.11 21.12
C ILE A 114 -2.69 -0.83 22.27
N ASN A 115 -2.13 -2.00 21.94
CA ASN A 115 -1.82 -3.02 22.94
C ASN A 115 -0.51 -2.79 23.70
N ASN A 116 0.47 -2.07 23.12
CA ASN A 116 1.79 -1.86 23.74
C ASN A 116 2.01 -0.43 24.27
N GLY A 117 1.01 0.45 24.21
CA GLY A 117 1.08 1.79 24.79
C GLY A 117 1.77 2.84 23.90
N TYR A 118 1.90 4.06 24.43
CA TYR A 118 2.23 5.28 23.67
C TYR A 118 3.59 5.24 22.96
N ASP A 119 4.60 4.60 23.57
CA ASP A 119 5.97 4.54 23.03
C ASP A 119 6.06 3.78 21.69
N SER A 120 5.06 2.94 21.39
CA SER A 120 5.00 2.18 20.13
C SER A 120 4.51 3.01 18.94
N TRP A 121 3.89 4.18 19.16
CA TRP A 121 3.30 5.00 18.09
C TRP A 121 4.34 5.75 17.26
N GLY A 122 5.43 6.22 17.88
CA GLY A 122 6.49 6.98 17.20
C GLY A 122 7.10 6.22 16.00
N PRO A 123 7.58 4.99 16.18
CA PRO A 123 8.12 4.16 15.09
C PRO A 123 7.08 3.77 14.03
N LEU A 124 5.79 3.81 14.34
CA LEU A 124 4.70 3.43 13.43
C LEU A 124 4.28 4.59 12.52
N PHE A 125 4.46 5.84 12.94
CA PHE A 125 4.02 7.01 12.18
C PHE A 125 4.58 7.03 10.74
N GLY A 126 5.89 6.82 10.59
CA GLY A 126 6.51 6.75 9.26
C GLY A 126 5.96 5.61 8.41
N LYS A 127 5.70 4.43 9.01
CA LYS A 127 5.11 3.28 8.31
C LYS A 127 3.68 3.58 7.84
N PHE A 128 2.88 4.24 8.68
CA PHE A 128 1.53 4.66 8.29
C PHE A 128 1.53 5.72 7.20
N PHE A 129 2.47 6.67 7.24
CA PHE A 129 2.60 7.67 6.19
C PHE A 129 2.80 7.02 4.82
N PHE A 130 3.75 6.09 4.71
CA PHE A 130 4.00 5.38 3.44
C PHE A 130 2.84 4.47 3.04
N ALA A 131 2.26 3.71 3.97
CA ALA A 131 1.12 2.86 3.67
C ALA A 131 -0.10 3.68 3.19
N PHE A 132 -0.36 4.83 3.82
CA PHE A 132 -1.40 5.76 3.41
C PHE A 132 -1.12 6.34 2.03
N TRP A 133 0.11 6.80 1.77
CA TRP A 133 0.52 7.30 0.45
C TRP A 133 0.24 6.28 -0.65
N VAL A 134 0.59 5.01 -0.43
CA VAL A 134 0.33 3.90 -1.37
C VAL A 134 -1.18 3.71 -1.60
N ILE A 135 -1.97 3.61 -0.52
CA ILE A 135 -3.42 3.40 -0.61
C ILE A 135 -4.10 4.54 -1.38
N VAL A 136 -3.69 5.78 -1.11
CA VAL A 136 -4.18 6.98 -1.77
C VAL A 136 -3.86 6.98 -3.27
N HIS A 137 -2.67 6.54 -3.68
CA HIS A 137 -2.33 6.42 -5.11
C HIS A 137 -3.10 5.29 -5.82
N LEU A 138 -3.48 4.24 -5.09
CA LEU A 138 -4.26 3.10 -5.59
C LEU A 138 -5.78 3.31 -5.51
N TYR A 139 -6.27 4.41 -4.95
CA TYR A 139 -7.70 4.70 -4.87
C TYR A 139 -8.45 4.72 -6.23
N PRO A 140 -7.96 5.35 -7.31
CA PRO A 140 -8.65 5.31 -8.61
C PRO A 140 -8.76 3.89 -9.17
N PHE A 141 -7.77 3.04 -8.89
CA PHE A 141 -7.78 1.62 -9.26
C PHE A 141 -8.87 0.86 -8.51
N LEU A 142 -8.98 1.08 -7.19
CA LEU A 142 -10.09 0.55 -6.38
C LEU A 142 -11.44 1.00 -6.91
N LYS A 143 -11.59 2.30 -7.20
CA LYS A 143 -12.82 2.87 -7.76
C LYS A 143 -13.16 2.23 -9.12
N GLY A 144 -12.16 1.96 -9.95
CA GLY A 144 -12.33 1.24 -11.23
C GLY A 144 -12.82 -0.20 -11.06
N LEU A 145 -12.26 -0.95 -10.10
CA LEU A 145 -12.70 -2.31 -9.75
C LEU A 145 -14.14 -2.32 -9.21
N MET A 146 -14.45 -1.42 -8.28
CA MET A 146 -15.78 -1.32 -7.65
C MET A 146 -16.85 -0.81 -8.62
N GLY A 147 -16.49 0.06 -9.57
CA GLY A 147 -17.40 0.56 -10.60
C GLY A 147 -17.87 -0.54 -11.57
N LYS A 148 -17.05 -1.56 -11.83
CA LYS A 148 -17.46 -2.76 -12.57
C LYS A 148 -18.37 -3.67 -11.72
N GLN A 149 -18.11 -3.71 -10.41
CA GLN A 149 -18.87 -4.46 -9.41
C GLN A 149 -19.96 -3.57 -8.79
N ASN A 150 -20.86 -3.03 -9.61
CA ASN A 150 -21.86 -2.00 -9.23
C ASN A 150 -22.98 -2.48 -8.27
N ARG A 151 -22.69 -3.44 -7.39
CA ARG A 151 -23.67 -4.16 -6.55
C ARG A 151 -23.18 -4.51 -5.14
N THR A 152 -22.03 -4.02 -4.66
CA THR A 152 -21.67 -4.23 -3.25
C THR A 152 -22.29 -3.13 -2.39
N PRO A 153 -23.32 -3.44 -1.57
CA PRO A 153 -23.94 -2.43 -0.72
C PRO A 153 -22.92 -1.90 0.28
N THR A 154 -22.84 -0.56 0.43
CA THR A 154 -21.93 0.10 1.39
C THR A 154 -22.06 -0.48 2.80
N ILE A 155 -23.25 -0.91 3.18
CA ILE A 155 -23.52 -1.55 4.47
C ILE A 155 -22.68 -2.82 4.67
N ILE A 156 -22.49 -3.66 3.64
CA ILE A 156 -21.68 -4.89 3.73
C ILE A 156 -20.20 -4.55 3.96
N ILE A 157 -19.71 -3.49 3.31
CA ILE A 157 -18.32 -3.02 3.48
C ILE A 157 -18.10 -2.58 4.92
N VAL A 158 -19.02 -1.78 5.48
CA VAL A 158 -18.93 -1.30 6.87
C VAL A 158 -18.90 -2.47 7.85
N TRP A 159 -19.83 -3.43 7.73
CA TRP A 159 -19.84 -4.61 8.60
C TRP A 159 -18.58 -5.46 8.46
N SER A 160 -18.05 -5.60 7.25
CA SER A 160 -16.81 -6.36 7.01
C SER A 160 -15.61 -5.72 7.71
N ILE A 161 -15.48 -4.39 7.64
CA ILE A 161 -14.42 -3.63 8.32
C ILE A 161 -14.55 -3.73 9.85
N LEU A 162 -15.77 -3.58 10.37
CA LEU A 162 -16.04 -3.73 11.80
C LEU A 162 -15.67 -5.14 12.29
N LEU A 163 -16.12 -6.17 11.59
CA LEU A 163 -15.84 -7.56 11.96
C LEU A 163 -14.33 -7.87 11.88
N ALA A 164 -13.66 -7.42 10.83
CA ALA A 164 -12.21 -7.59 10.67
C ALA A 164 -11.41 -6.89 11.77
N SER A 165 -11.83 -5.70 12.21
CA SER A 165 -11.15 -4.98 13.29
C SER A 165 -11.30 -5.69 14.65
N ILE A 166 -12.50 -6.20 14.95
CA ILE A 166 -12.74 -7.04 16.16
C ILE A 166 -11.86 -8.29 16.12
N PHE A 167 -11.86 -9.02 15.00
CA PHE A 167 -11.02 -10.22 14.86
C PHE A 167 -9.53 -9.92 15.01
N SER A 168 -9.05 -8.82 14.43
CA SER A 168 -7.65 -8.40 14.56
C SER A 168 -7.28 -8.10 16.03
N LEU A 169 -8.13 -7.37 16.75
CA LEU A 169 -7.92 -7.06 18.17
C LEU A 169 -7.93 -8.32 19.04
N VAL A 170 -8.89 -9.21 18.84
CA VAL A 170 -8.98 -10.48 19.57
C VAL A 170 -7.75 -11.34 19.28
N TRP A 171 -7.34 -11.46 18.02
CA TRP A 171 -6.17 -12.23 17.61
C TRP A 171 -4.91 -11.75 18.32
N VAL A 172 -4.62 -10.44 18.30
CA VAL A 172 -3.42 -9.90 18.96
C VAL A 172 -3.45 -10.11 20.49
N ARG A 173 -4.64 -10.15 21.11
CA ARG A 173 -4.79 -10.39 22.55
C ARG A 173 -4.63 -11.85 22.95
N VAL A 174 -5.15 -12.77 22.14
CA VAL A 174 -5.17 -14.22 22.43
C VAL A 174 -3.87 -14.88 21.99
N ASN A 175 -3.21 -14.39 20.94
CA ASN A 175 -2.06 -15.06 20.35
C ASN A 175 -0.85 -15.05 21.31
N PRO A 176 -0.40 -16.22 21.81
CA PRO A 176 0.70 -16.31 22.76
C PRO A 176 2.07 -16.06 22.13
N PHE A 177 2.15 -16.03 20.79
CA PHE A 177 3.40 -15.83 20.03
C PHE A 177 3.69 -14.36 19.71
N VAL A 178 2.77 -13.44 20.01
CA VAL A 178 3.03 -12.01 19.94
C VAL A 178 3.72 -11.61 21.23
N SER A 179 4.97 -11.17 21.14
CA SER A 179 5.72 -10.64 22.28
C SER A 179 4.95 -9.48 22.89
N LYS A 180 4.32 -9.71 24.05
CA LYS A 180 3.79 -8.64 24.88
C LYS A 180 4.99 -7.83 25.32
N SER A 181 5.00 -6.53 25.02
CA SER A 181 5.99 -5.64 25.62
C SER A 181 5.70 -5.62 27.12
N THR A 182 6.37 -6.47 27.89
CA THR A 182 6.47 -6.32 29.33
C THR A 182 7.02 -4.90 29.51
N GLY A 183 6.25 -4.03 30.15
CA GLY A 183 6.73 -2.71 30.54
C GLY A 183 8.06 -2.82 31.27
N PRO A 184 8.80 -1.71 31.43
CA PRO A 184 10.06 -1.73 32.17
C PRO A 184 9.84 -2.49 33.49
N VAL A 185 10.76 -3.41 33.81
CA VAL A 185 10.75 -4.12 35.08
C VAL A 185 10.72 -3.04 36.15
N LEU A 186 9.58 -2.89 36.82
CA LEU A 186 9.45 -2.05 38.00
C LEU A 186 10.28 -2.75 39.08
N GLU A 187 11.58 -2.52 39.08
CA GLU A 187 12.40 -2.79 40.24
C GLU A 187 11.82 -1.94 41.37
N LEU A 188 11.36 -2.58 42.45
CA LEU A 188 10.97 -1.87 43.65
C LEU A 188 12.18 -1.05 44.09
N CYS A 189 12.18 0.25 43.78
CA CYS A 189 13.10 1.16 44.41
C CYS A 189 12.71 1.16 45.89
N GLY A 190 13.56 0.56 46.72
CA GLY A 190 13.35 0.35 48.15
C GLY A 190 13.25 1.67 48.92
N LEU A 191 12.15 2.38 48.75
CA LEU A 191 11.73 3.45 49.63
C LEU A 191 10.93 2.79 50.74
N ASP A 192 11.62 2.62 51.86
CA ASP A 192 11.06 2.26 53.15
C ASP A 192 10.10 3.38 53.56
N CYS A 193 8.79 3.12 53.46
CA CYS A 193 7.74 4.06 53.84
C CYS A 193 7.30 3.88 55.30
N ASP A 194 8.21 3.45 56.19
CA ASP A 194 7.98 3.40 57.63
C ASP A 194 8.66 4.59 58.32
N TYR A 195 8.08 5.79 58.17
CA TYR A 195 8.21 6.87 59.15
C TYR A 195 7.00 7.80 59.05
N SER A 196 5.96 7.52 59.85
CA SER A 196 5.11 8.48 60.59
C SER A 196 4.10 7.74 61.46
#